data_AF-A0A951EGA2-F1
#
_entry.id   AF-A0A951EGA2-F1
#
_cell.length_a   1.000
_cell.length_b   1.000
_cell.length_c   1.000
_cell.angle_alpha   90.00
_cell.angle_beta   90.00
_cell.angle_gamma   90.00
#
_symmetry.space_group_name_H-M   'P 1'
#
loop_
_entity.id
_entity.type
_entity.pdbx_description
1 polymer ?
#
loop_
_entity_poly.entity_id
_entity_poly.type
_entity_poly.pdbx_seq_one_letter_code
_entity_poly.pdbx_strand_id
1 'polypeptide(L)' 'MSKSDPLFVKAFQIFQSGKLANEFIGLPVAEQLQRDMDVELQKMLDGQETPQQAAAATQKQWLAEFAKN' A
#
# COMPACT_ATOMS: atom_id res chain seq x y z
N MET A 1 -30.96 -15.18 -17.62
CA MET A 1 -29.74 -14.38 -17.85
C MET A 1 -29.23 -13.93 -16.49
N SER A 2 -28.08 -14.47 -16.06
CA SER A 2 -27.47 -14.10 -14.78
C SER A 2 -27.06 -12.63 -14.85
N LYS A 3 -27.82 -11.75 -14.18
CA LYS A 3 -27.34 -10.40 -13.88
C LYS A 3 -26.18 -10.64 -12.92
N SER A 4 -24.94 -10.47 -13.38
CA SER A 4 -23.74 -10.64 -12.56
C SER A 4 -23.99 -10.04 -11.17
N ASP A 5 -23.71 -10.83 -10.14
CA ASP A 5 -23.96 -10.45 -8.75
C ASP A 5 -23.41 -9.02 -8.50
N PRO A 6 -24.20 -8.11 -7.90
CA PRO A 6 -23.80 -6.74 -7.63
C PRO A 6 -22.41 -6.59 -6.99
N LEU A 7 -21.97 -7.58 -6.21
CA LEU A 7 -20.63 -7.63 -5.64
C LEU A 7 -19.54 -7.74 -6.71
N PHE A 8 -19.74 -8.58 -7.72
CA PHE A 8 -18.80 -8.72 -8.85
C PHE A 8 -18.74 -7.46 -9.70
N VAL A 9 -19.89 -6.82 -9.95
CA VAL A 9 -19.92 -5.55 -10.70
C VAL A 9 -19.10 -4.49 -9.97
N LYS A 10 -19.29 -4.37 -8.65
CA LYS A 10 -18.56 -3.40 -7.84
C LYS A 10 -17.06 -3.72 -7.73
N ALA A 11 -16.70 -4.99 -7.55
CA ALA A 11 -15.30 -5.42 -7.54
C ALA A 11 -14.62 -5.13 -8.88
N PHE A 12 -15.29 -5.37 -10.01
CA PHE A 12 -14.75 -5.10 -11.34
C PHE A 12 -14.57 -3.60 -11.60
N GLN A 13 -15.49 -2.75 -11.13
CA GLN A 13 -15.32 -1.29 -11.18
C GLN A 13 -14.10 -0.81 -10.36
N ILE A 14 -13.90 -1.34 -9.16
CA ILE A 14 -12.71 -1.04 -8.35
C ILE A 14 -11.44 -1.47 -9.08
N PHE A 15 -11.42 -2.69 -9.63
CA PHE A 15 -10.30 -3.21 -10.41
C PHE A 15 -9.96 -2.30 -11.61
N GLN A 16 -10.98 -1.88 -12.37
CA GLN A 16 -10.79 -0.97 -13.52
C GLN A 16 -10.28 0.43 -13.12
N SER A 17 -10.55 0.88 -11.90
CA SER A 17 -10.03 2.16 -11.40
C SER A 17 -8.57 2.11 -10.95
N GLY A 18 -8.02 0.90 -10.78
CA GLY A 18 -6.65 0.67 -10.36
C GLY A 18 -5.65 0.62 -11.52
N LYS A 19 -4.36 0.57 -11.19
CA LYS A 19 -3.28 0.29 -12.13
C LYS A 19 -2.76 -1.11 -11.87
N LEU A 20 -2.63 -1.92 -12.93
CA LEU A 20 -1.99 -3.23 -12.83
C LEU A 20 -0.51 -3.04 -12.48
N ALA A 21 -0.12 -3.50 -11.29
CA ALA A 21 1.27 -3.67 -10.89
C ALA A 21 1.67 -5.12 -11.17
N ASN A 22 2.75 -5.32 -11.91
CA ASN A 22 3.32 -6.64 -12.13
C ASN A 22 4.38 -6.89 -11.04
N GLU A 23 4.25 -8.02 -10.36
CA GLU A 23 5.12 -8.50 -9.28
C GLU A 23 6.61 -8.62 -9.68
N PHE A 24 6.90 -8.82 -10.98
CA PHE A 24 8.27 -8.93 -11.50
C PHE A 24 8.90 -7.58 -11.91
N ILE A 25 8.17 -6.47 -11.81
CA ILE A 25 8.66 -5.11 -12.12
C ILE A 25 8.78 -4.27 -10.83
N GLY A 26 8.56 -4.89 -9.66
CA GLY A 26 8.74 -4.28 -8.37
C GLY A 26 10.21 -4.06 -8.02
N LEU A 27 10.46 -3.12 -7.10
CA LEU A 27 11.78 -3.00 -6.48
C LEU A 27 12.10 -4.28 -5.68
N PRO A 28 13.37 -4.74 -5.63
CA PRO A 28 13.74 -5.90 -4.82
C PRO A 28 13.34 -5.83 -3.35
N VAL A 29 13.16 -4.61 -2.83
CA VAL A 29 12.78 -4.32 -1.43
C VAL A 29 11.30 -3.96 -1.25
N ALA A 30 10.48 -4.03 -2.31
CA ALA A 30 9.10 -3.54 -2.30
C ALA A 30 8.24 -4.17 -1.19
N GLU A 31 8.34 -5.48 -0.98
CA GLU A 31 7.58 -6.17 0.08
C GLU A 31 7.92 -5.66 1.48
N GLN A 32 9.22 -5.44 1.76
CA GLN A 32 9.65 -4.89 3.04
C GLN A 32 9.18 -3.43 3.21
N LEU A 33 9.30 -2.62 2.15
CA LEU A 33 8.83 -1.23 2.16
C LEU A 33 7.31 -1.12 2.40
N GLN A 34 6.52 -2.03 1.83
CA GLN A 34 5.08 -2.13 2.07
C GLN A 34 4.79 -2.54 3.52
N ARG A 35 5.51 -3.54 4.04
CA ARG A 35 5.38 -3.96 5.44
C ARG A 35 5.71 -2.82 6.42
N ASP A 36 6.75 -2.05 6.15
CA ASP A 36 7.16 -0.93 6.99
C ASP A 36 6.08 0.16 7.01
N MET A 37 5.51 0.49 5.84
CA MET A 37 4.37 1.41 5.73
C MET A 37 3.14 0.89 6.52
N ASP A 38 2.81 -0.40 6.41
CA ASP A 38 1.65 -0.99 7.09
C ASP A 38 1.78 -0.90 8.61
N VAL A 39 3.01 -1.01 9.15
CA VAL A 39 3.27 -0.85 10.59
C VAL A 39 2.98 0.59 11.04
N GLU A 40 3.47 1.59 10.31
CA GLU A 40 3.20 3.00 10.64
C GLU A 40 1.70 3.35 10.48
N LEU A 41 1.04 2.78 9.46
CA LEU A 41 -0.40 2.90 9.28
C LEU A 41 -1.18 2.33 10.47
N GLN A 42 -0.79 1.16 10.99
CA GLN A 42 -1.45 0.57 12.15
C GLN A 42 -1.31 1.47 13.38
N LYS A 43 -0.13 2.04 13.64
CA LYS A 43 0.07 3.00 14.74
C LYS A 43 -0.84 4.21 14.61
N MET A 44 -1.03 4.73 13.40
CA MET A 44 -1.95 5.83 13.13
C MET A 44 -3.40 5.44 13.46
N LEU A 45 -3.85 4.26 13.01
CA LEU A 45 -5.20 3.76 13.28
C LEU A 45 -5.44 3.50 14.78
N ASP A 46 -4.40 3.10 15.50
CA ASP A 46 -4.41 2.92 16.95
C ASP A 46 -4.32 4.25 17.73
N GLY A 47 -4.21 5.39 17.03
CA GLY A 47 -4.11 6.72 17.64
C GLY A 47 -2.75 7.04 18.28
N GLN A 48 -1.73 6.23 18.03
CA GLN A 48 -0.37 6.41 18.55
C GLN A 48 0.39 7.49 17.77
N GLU A 49 0.02 7.71 16.51
CA GLU A 49 0.64 8.69 15.61
C GLU A 49 -0.43 9.46 14.83
N THR A 50 -0.13 10.71 14.46
CA THR A 50 -0.93 11.45 13.48
C THR A 50 -0.66 10.94 12.06
N PRO A 51 -1.56 11.19 11.10
CA PRO A 51 -1.31 10.83 9.70
C PRO A 51 0.00 11.40 9.14
N GLN A 52 0.38 12.61 9.57
CA GLN A 52 1.63 13.25 9.16
C GLN A 52 2.86 12.54 9.75
N GLN A 53 2.77 12.06 10.99
CA GLN A 53 3.85 11.32 11.65
C GLN A 53 4.07 9.96 10.98
N ALA A 54 3.01 9.20 10.73
CA ALA A 54 3.09 7.90 10.08
C ALA A 54 3.69 8.02 8.65
N ALA A 55 3.26 9.03 7.89
CA ALA A 55 3.82 9.29 6.56
C ALA A 55 5.31 9.67 6.61
N ALA A 56 5.72 10.50 7.58
CA ALA A 56 7.12 10.89 7.75
C ALA A 56 8.01 9.72 8.21
N ALA A 57 7.50 8.85 9.09
CA ALA A 57 8.20 7.65 9.55
C ALA A 57 8.42 6.66 8.39
N THR A 58 7.37 6.40 7.61
CA THR A 58 7.44 5.58 6.39
C THR A 58 8.48 6.13 5.43
N GLN A 59 8.42 7.43 5.13
CA GLN A 59 9.37 8.09 4.21
C GLN A 59 10.82 7.95 4.70
N LYS A 60 11.05 8.07 6.01
CA LYS A 60 12.38 7.90 6.60
C LYS A 60 12.92 6.48 6.40
N GLN A 61 12.09 5.45 6.60
CA GLN A 61 12.46 4.04 6.37
C GLN A 61 12.82 3.80 4.90
N TRP A 62 12.01 4.33 3.98
CA TRP A 62 12.24 4.20 2.54
C TRP A 62 13.56 4.86 2.13
N LEU A 63 13.81 6.11 2.56
CA LEU A 63 15.07 6.79 2.28
C LEU A 63 16.28 6.05 2.83
N ALA A 64 16.15 5.39 4.00
CA ALA A 64 17.23 4.60 4.56
C ALA A 64 17.58 3.37 3.70
N GLU A 65 16.60 2.71 3.08
CA GLU A 65 16.86 1.61 2.14
C GLU A 65 17.56 2.10 0.86
N PHE A 66 17.15 3.25 0.32
CA PHE A 66 17.78 3.79 -0.89
C PHE A 66 19.14 4.47 -0.66
N ALA A 67 19.47 4.85 0.57
CA ALA A 67 20.76 5.44 0.92
C ALA A 67 21.90 4.42 1.10
N LYS A 68 21.59 3.11 1.05
CA LYS A 68 22.59 2.03 1.18
C LYS A 68 23.36 1.73 -0.13
N ASN A 69 23.07 2.47 -1.19
CA ASN A 69 23.63 2.29 -2.54
C ASN A 69 24.50 3.47 -2.95
#